data_AF-A0A7Y8ILT8-F1
#
_entry.id   AF-A0A7Y8ILT8-F1
#
_cell.length_a   1.000
_cell.length_b   1.000
_cell.length_c   1.000
_cell.angle_alpha   90.00
_cell.angle_beta   90.00
_cell.angle_gamma   90.00
#
_symmetry.space_group_name_H-M   'P 1'
#
loop_
_entity.id
_entity.type
_entity.pdbx_description
1 polymer ?
#
loop_
_entity_poly.entity_id
_entity_poly.type
_entity_poly.pdbx_seq_one_letter_code
_entity_poly.pdbx_strand_id
1 'polypeptide(L)'
;MLIPIGHDQQTVRRLPWVSLVIIGLNILVFLLSYGVARRVEEEGVRHLRQAIEYWQEHPYLEFPEALVALAVPPGERNKFRTMVEALRGAGVDVDAEKREEEQLRLNQMARAVLEAHQQHPYLSFGLVPAHIRVLGFLTSMFMHGGWLHLLSNMFILFLAGPPVEDAYGRPGFAALYLVSGVVASLAHIARFPDSESALIGASGALAGVMGAFLVRCGQTKIRFFYWWFLRGGTFDAPAWLILPLWLLQQIFYGTLTKGEGGVAYWAHVGGFVFGVLAAGVVKWFKLEERYVHPKIEAEITLQQHPALVEGLELLARGEVEPARASLARAIAAEPANPDAHLAMWQSYLQGEEPLHGVDEMVKVIEIELKKGELGLALDHWRELVAHTGLGGPAPLRFRLASQLAEAGRVEAAEVFRHLAEDAEAGLLADKARRRLGLPETPAATGGVAQAPPPTEGWGGATGAEAKPVPTEAPVPPPEEPPPVTPGPLWVETSSLERLEEAGVVLRDAAGVSEVLLYSLVDAVAVGGIAGGAKPYLVVDLVVGFATERRRVFRIPSTTMDPRQVLGWFDARPLEAFQEVVRRIVEASAATLLPGPEAIAKLRMFDSLEAFEAEVYGIERP
;
A
#
# COMPACT_ATOMS: atom_id res chain seq x y z
N MET A 1 9.02 -9.35 -1.72
CA MET A 1 7.77 -8.68 -2.14
C MET A 1 7.94 -8.17 -3.57
N LEU A 2 6.96 -8.38 -4.45
CA LEU A 2 6.94 -7.88 -5.82
C LEU A 2 5.91 -6.76 -5.92
N ILE A 3 6.34 -5.55 -6.26
CA ILE A 3 5.46 -4.37 -6.34
C ILE A 3 5.59 -3.79 -7.74
N PRO A 4 4.53 -3.69 -8.54
CA PRO A 4 4.59 -2.89 -9.75
C PRO A 4 4.88 -1.44 -9.35
N ILE A 5 5.85 -0.78 -10.00
CA ILE A 5 6.21 0.62 -9.72
C ILE A 5 6.02 1.53 -10.95
N GLY A 6 5.72 0.94 -12.10
CA GLY A 6 5.50 1.66 -13.35
C GLY A 6 5.40 0.71 -14.55
N HIS A 7 5.25 1.26 -15.73
CA HIS A 7 5.38 0.51 -16.99
C HIS A 7 5.85 1.44 -18.12
N ASP A 8 6.39 0.90 -19.20
CA ASP A 8 6.96 1.70 -20.29
C ASP A 8 5.97 2.57 -21.09
N GLN A 9 4.65 2.38 -20.95
CA GLN A 9 3.61 3.23 -21.56
C GLN A 9 2.94 4.24 -20.60
N GLN A 10 3.67 5.00 -19.78
CA GLN A 10 3.00 5.96 -18.86
C GLN A 10 2.47 7.23 -19.54
N THR A 11 2.86 7.50 -20.78
CA THR A 11 2.39 8.68 -21.51
C THR A 11 1.02 8.43 -22.11
N VAL A 12 0.04 9.24 -21.70
CA VAL A 12 -1.32 9.26 -22.25
C VAL A 12 -1.49 10.49 -23.14
N ARG A 13 -2.29 10.36 -24.20
CA ARG A 13 -2.50 11.46 -25.18
C ARG A 13 -3.36 12.60 -24.62
N ARG A 14 -4.04 12.38 -23.49
CA ARG A 14 -4.90 13.36 -22.81
C ARG A 14 -5.05 13.03 -21.33
N LEU A 15 -5.54 14.00 -20.56
CA LEU A 15 -5.81 13.82 -19.13
C LEU A 15 -6.89 12.73 -18.88
N PRO A 16 -6.62 11.73 -18.02
CA PRO A 16 -7.51 10.61 -17.72
C PRO A 16 -8.54 11.01 -16.65
N TRP A 17 -9.43 11.94 -17.00
CA TRP A 17 -10.40 12.52 -16.06
C TRP A 17 -11.27 11.49 -15.36
N VAL A 18 -11.69 10.41 -16.05
CA VAL A 18 -12.55 9.40 -15.42
C VAL A 18 -11.78 8.63 -14.35
N SER A 19 -10.55 8.22 -14.65
CA SER A 19 -9.66 7.57 -13.69
C SER A 19 -9.43 8.47 -12.47
N LEU A 20 -9.12 9.76 -12.68
CA LEU A 20 -8.90 10.73 -11.60
C LEU A 20 -10.18 10.98 -10.77
N VAL A 21 -11.34 11.08 -11.41
CA VAL A 21 -12.63 11.24 -10.72
C VAL A 21 -12.95 10.01 -9.88
N ILE A 22 -12.75 8.80 -10.42
CA ILE A 22 -12.95 7.56 -9.66
C ILE A 22 -12.00 7.53 -8.44
N ILE A 23 -10.72 7.89 -8.62
CA ILE A 23 -9.77 7.99 -7.50
C ILE A 23 -10.27 8.97 -6.44
N GLY A 24 -10.65 10.19 -6.85
CA GLY A 24 -11.16 11.22 -5.95
C GLY A 24 -12.42 10.78 -5.19
N LEU A 25 -13.36 10.13 -5.88
CA LEU A 25 -14.57 9.58 -5.27
C LEU A 25 -14.26 8.50 -4.24
N ASN A 26 -13.35 7.57 -4.55
CA ASN A 26 -12.92 6.53 -3.61
C ASN A 26 -12.28 7.12 -2.35
N ILE A 27 -11.41 8.12 -2.51
CA ILE A 27 -10.80 8.84 -1.37
C ILE A 27 -11.87 9.55 -0.54
N LEU A 28 -12.76 10.31 -1.18
CA LEU A 28 -13.83 11.05 -0.49
C LEU A 28 -14.72 10.09 0.31
N VAL A 29 -15.20 9.03 -0.35
CA VAL A 29 -16.07 8.04 0.28
C VAL A 29 -15.37 7.36 1.46
N PHE A 30 -14.09 7.00 1.31
CA PHE A 30 -13.30 6.43 2.39
C PHE A 30 -13.17 7.38 3.58
N LEU A 31 -12.84 8.66 3.35
CA LEU A 31 -12.71 9.65 4.42
C LEU A 31 -14.03 9.85 5.19
N LEU A 32 -15.16 9.80 4.49
CA LEU A 32 -16.50 9.93 5.09
C LEU A 32 -16.91 8.67 5.86
N SER A 33 -16.57 7.48 5.37
CA SER A 33 -17.03 6.21 5.96
C SER A 33 -16.09 5.63 7.01
N TYR A 34 -14.78 5.78 6.85
CA TYR A 34 -13.78 5.06 7.64
C TYR A 34 -13.85 5.41 9.12
N GLY A 35 -13.94 6.70 9.46
CA GLY A 35 -14.06 7.14 10.85
C GLY A 35 -15.37 6.68 11.51
N VAL A 36 -16.46 6.58 10.75
CA VAL A 36 -17.74 6.05 11.25
C VAL A 36 -17.63 4.54 11.48
N ALA A 37 -17.11 3.80 10.49
CA ALA A 37 -16.93 2.36 10.58
C ALA A 37 -16.07 1.98 11.79
N ARG A 38 -14.93 2.66 12.00
CA ARG A 38 -14.06 2.46 13.17
C ARG A 38 -14.78 2.69 14.49
N ARG A 39 -15.54 3.77 14.62
CA ARG A 39 -16.30 4.05 15.86
C ARG A 39 -17.35 2.98 16.14
N VAL A 40 -18.11 2.56 15.12
CA VAL A 40 -19.13 1.52 15.26
C VAL A 40 -18.51 0.17 15.59
N GLU A 41 -17.38 -0.16 14.98
CA GLU A 41 -16.60 -1.36 15.29
C GLU A 41 -16.09 -1.35 16.74
N GLU A 42 -15.49 -0.24 17.19
CA GLU A 42 -15.01 -0.06 18.56
C GLU A 42 -16.17 -0.13 19.58
N GLU A 43 -17.33 0.41 19.26
CA GLU A 43 -18.55 0.30 20.09
C GLU A 43 -19.09 -1.13 20.15
N GLY A 44 -19.19 -1.81 19.01
CA GLY A 44 -19.61 -3.21 18.93
C GLY A 44 -18.68 -4.15 19.71
N VAL A 45 -17.35 -3.97 19.60
CA VAL A 45 -16.37 -4.74 20.36
C VAL A 45 -16.49 -4.47 21.86
N ARG A 46 -16.71 -3.21 22.27
CA ARG A 46 -16.93 -2.88 23.69
C ARG A 46 -18.19 -3.56 24.23
N HIS A 47 -19.31 -3.51 23.51
CA HIS A 47 -20.54 -4.19 23.92
C HIS A 47 -20.37 -5.71 23.97
N LEU A 48 -19.65 -6.29 23.00
CA LEU A 48 -19.39 -7.73 22.96
C LEU A 48 -18.55 -8.17 24.15
N ARG A 49 -17.50 -7.41 24.48
CA ARG A 49 -16.67 -7.63 25.66
C ARG A 49 -17.52 -7.60 26.93
N GLN A 50 -18.33 -6.55 27.11
CA GLN A 50 -19.23 -6.43 28.28
C GLN A 50 -20.21 -7.61 28.40
N ALA A 51 -20.79 -8.06 27.29
CA ALA A 51 -21.71 -9.20 27.29
C ALA A 51 -21.01 -10.51 27.66
N ILE A 52 -19.78 -10.72 27.18
CA ILE A 52 -18.95 -11.90 27.49
C ILE A 52 -18.51 -11.88 28.95
N GLU A 53 -17.99 -10.75 29.45
CA GLU A 53 -17.57 -10.57 30.85
C GLU A 53 -18.75 -10.82 31.79
N TYR A 54 -19.92 -10.22 31.49
CA TYR A 54 -21.13 -10.46 32.27
C TYR A 54 -21.53 -11.94 32.27
N TRP A 55 -21.48 -12.63 31.13
CA TRP A 55 -21.77 -14.06 31.07
C TRP A 55 -20.72 -14.91 31.82
N GLN A 56 -19.44 -14.54 31.79
CA GLN A 56 -18.38 -15.24 32.53
C GLN A 56 -18.59 -15.16 34.05
N GLU A 57 -19.08 -14.02 34.54
CA GLU A 57 -19.48 -13.84 35.94
C GLU A 57 -20.77 -14.61 36.30
N HIS A 58 -21.63 -14.88 35.30
CA HIS A 58 -22.93 -15.53 35.46
C HIS A 58 -23.05 -16.79 34.56
N PRO A 59 -22.19 -17.82 34.74
CA PRO A 59 -22.05 -18.94 33.79
C PRO A 59 -23.28 -19.86 33.71
N TYR A 60 -24.24 -19.72 34.63
CA TYR A 60 -25.51 -20.44 34.63
C TYR A 60 -26.54 -19.86 33.63
N LEU A 61 -26.29 -18.67 33.09
CA LEU A 61 -27.12 -18.04 32.06
C LEU A 61 -26.91 -18.68 30.69
N GLU A 62 -27.94 -18.59 29.85
CA GLU A 62 -27.89 -19.02 28.46
C GLU A 62 -27.14 -17.98 27.64
N PHE A 63 -26.02 -18.40 27.03
CA PHE A 63 -25.26 -17.51 26.15
C PHE A 63 -26.07 -17.22 24.88
N PRO A 64 -26.25 -15.94 24.49
CA PRO A 64 -27.09 -15.59 23.35
C PRO A 64 -26.57 -16.17 22.02
N GLU A 65 -27.38 -16.99 21.35
CA GLU A 65 -27.01 -17.66 20.09
C GLU A 65 -26.63 -16.67 18.98
N ALA A 66 -27.24 -15.50 18.96
CA ALA A 66 -26.91 -14.45 18.01
C ALA A 66 -25.45 -13.96 18.16
N LEU A 67 -24.89 -13.98 19.37
CA LEU A 67 -23.49 -13.65 19.59
C LEU A 67 -22.55 -14.80 19.17
N VAL A 68 -23.00 -16.06 19.29
CA VAL A 68 -22.25 -17.22 18.76
C VAL A 68 -22.11 -17.11 17.25
N ALA A 69 -23.19 -16.76 16.55
CA ALA A 69 -23.17 -16.58 15.11
C ALA A 69 -22.19 -15.47 14.67
N LEU A 70 -22.07 -14.41 15.47
CA LEU A 70 -21.25 -13.24 15.17
C LEU A 70 -19.77 -13.42 15.55
N ALA A 71 -19.51 -13.99 16.73
CA ALA A 71 -18.17 -14.04 17.32
C ALA A 71 -17.43 -15.37 17.08
N VAL A 72 -18.13 -16.44 16.70
CA VAL A 72 -17.54 -17.78 16.56
C VAL A 72 -17.61 -18.26 15.09
N PRO A 73 -16.46 -18.63 14.49
CA PRO A 73 -16.41 -19.17 13.13
C PRO A 73 -17.34 -20.38 12.94
N PRO A 74 -18.01 -20.54 11.77
CA PRO A 74 -18.98 -21.61 11.54
C PRO A 74 -18.51 -23.02 11.91
N GLY A 75 -17.24 -23.34 11.64
CA GLY A 75 -16.63 -24.64 11.96
C GLY A 75 -16.42 -24.92 13.44
N GLU A 76 -16.47 -23.88 14.29
CA GLU A 76 -16.18 -23.96 15.72
C GLU A 76 -17.43 -23.78 16.60
N ARG A 77 -18.53 -23.29 16.03
CA ARG A 77 -19.79 -23.01 16.76
C ARG A 77 -20.28 -24.19 17.58
N ASN A 78 -20.22 -25.42 17.04
CA ASN A 78 -20.65 -26.62 17.79
C ASN A 78 -19.75 -26.92 19.00
N LYS A 79 -18.42 -26.78 18.85
CA LYS A 79 -17.48 -26.98 19.96
C LYS A 79 -17.71 -25.93 21.05
N PHE A 80 -17.90 -24.67 20.63
CA PHE A 80 -18.22 -23.56 21.53
C PHE A 80 -19.52 -23.81 22.31
N ARG A 81 -20.60 -24.26 21.65
CA ARG A 81 -21.86 -24.62 22.31
C ARG A 81 -21.67 -25.69 23.37
N THR A 82 -20.97 -26.77 23.05
CA THR A 82 -20.68 -27.84 24.02
C THR A 82 -19.86 -27.34 25.21
N MET A 83 -18.88 -26.46 24.99
CA MET A 83 -18.11 -25.83 26.05
C MET A 83 -19.00 -24.95 26.95
N VAL A 84 -19.85 -24.11 26.36
CA VAL A 84 -20.81 -23.24 27.07
C VAL A 84 -21.79 -24.06 27.91
N GLU A 85 -22.35 -25.14 27.35
CA GLU A 85 -23.26 -26.05 28.06
C GLU A 85 -22.56 -26.77 29.23
N ALA A 86 -21.30 -27.19 29.04
CA ALA A 86 -20.51 -27.82 30.11
C ALA A 86 -20.24 -26.85 31.27
N LEU A 87 -19.95 -25.57 30.96
CA LEU A 87 -19.74 -24.52 31.97
C LEU A 87 -21.03 -24.19 32.73
N ARG A 88 -22.18 -24.22 32.06
CA ARG A 88 -23.51 -24.03 32.67
C ARG A 88 -23.85 -25.12 33.68
N GLY A 89 -23.44 -26.36 33.41
CA GLY A 89 -23.69 -27.53 34.26
C GLY A 89 -22.94 -27.52 35.61
N ALA A 90 -22.03 -26.56 35.84
CA ALA A 90 -21.16 -26.51 37.02
C ALA A 90 -21.81 -25.95 38.31
N GLY A 91 -23.14 -25.85 38.38
CA GLY A 91 -23.89 -25.89 39.64
C GLY A 91 -23.80 -24.67 40.56
N VAL A 92 -24.39 -23.54 40.15
CA VAL A 92 -24.76 -22.46 41.07
C VAL A 92 -26.28 -22.47 41.23
N ASP A 93 -26.76 -22.71 42.45
CA ASP A 93 -28.19 -22.65 42.76
C ASP A 93 -28.59 -21.18 42.96
N VAL A 94 -29.24 -20.62 41.96
CA VAL A 94 -29.66 -19.21 41.89
C VAL A 94 -31.17 -19.17 41.79
N ASP A 95 -31.78 -18.28 42.57
CA ASP A 95 -33.21 -18.04 42.55
C ASP A 95 -33.73 -17.76 41.12
N ALA A 96 -34.93 -18.25 40.83
CA ALA A 96 -35.49 -18.23 39.48
C ALA A 96 -35.79 -16.81 38.98
N GLU A 97 -36.27 -15.93 39.87
CA GLU A 97 -36.60 -14.53 39.53
C GLU A 97 -35.31 -13.75 39.24
N LYS A 98 -34.29 -13.92 40.09
CA LYS A 98 -32.97 -13.33 39.87
C LYS A 98 -32.32 -13.80 38.56
N ARG A 99 -32.40 -15.11 38.26
CA ARG A 99 -31.89 -15.68 37.00
C ARG A 99 -32.59 -15.07 35.78
N GLU A 100 -33.91 -14.86 35.86
CA GLU A 100 -34.67 -14.24 34.77
C GLU A 100 -34.26 -12.78 34.54
N GLU A 101 -34.09 -12.00 35.61
CA GLU A 101 -33.60 -10.62 35.54
C GLU A 101 -32.19 -10.54 34.92
N GLU A 102 -31.27 -11.38 35.38
CA GLU A 102 -29.89 -11.40 34.88
C GLU A 102 -29.81 -11.88 33.42
N GLN A 103 -30.66 -12.85 33.03
CA GLN A 103 -30.78 -13.29 31.64
C GLN A 103 -31.33 -12.17 30.75
N LEU A 104 -32.32 -11.41 31.23
CA LEU A 104 -32.85 -10.27 30.49
C LEU A 104 -31.77 -9.21 30.27
N ARG A 105 -30.93 -8.94 31.27
CA ARG A 105 -29.80 -8.01 31.17
C ARG A 105 -28.75 -8.48 30.15
N LEU A 106 -28.38 -9.76 30.17
CA LEU A 106 -27.47 -10.34 29.17
C LEU A 106 -28.06 -10.24 27.75
N ASN A 107 -29.36 -10.51 27.60
CA ASN A 107 -30.05 -10.39 26.32
C ASN A 107 -30.09 -8.93 25.82
N GLN A 108 -30.24 -7.95 26.71
CA GLN A 108 -30.15 -6.52 26.36
C GLN A 108 -28.74 -6.14 25.90
N MET A 109 -27.69 -6.61 26.58
CA MET A 109 -26.31 -6.40 26.15
C MET A 109 -26.05 -7.02 24.78
N ALA A 110 -26.54 -8.25 24.53
CA ALA A 110 -26.42 -8.88 23.23
C ALA A 110 -27.16 -8.11 22.11
N ARG A 111 -28.32 -7.52 22.40
CA ARG A 111 -29.01 -6.64 21.44
C ARG A 111 -28.18 -5.42 21.08
N ALA A 112 -27.52 -4.79 22.06
CA ALA A 112 -26.64 -3.65 21.79
C ALA A 112 -25.49 -4.02 20.84
N VAL A 113 -24.91 -5.23 20.99
CA VAL A 113 -23.89 -5.74 20.04
C VAL A 113 -24.47 -5.87 18.63
N LEU A 114 -25.65 -6.48 18.49
CA LEU A 114 -26.28 -6.70 17.19
C LEU A 114 -26.70 -5.39 16.52
N GLU A 115 -27.20 -4.42 17.29
CA GLU A 115 -27.54 -3.08 16.80
C GLU A 115 -26.30 -2.35 16.30
N ALA A 116 -25.20 -2.35 17.06
CA ALA A 116 -23.93 -1.79 16.61
C ALA A 116 -23.43 -2.48 15.33
N HIS A 117 -23.51 -3.81 15.27
CA HIS A 117 -23.13 -4.56 14.07
C HIS A 117 -23.96 -4.16 12.85
N GLN A 118 -25.29 -4.07 12.98
CA GLN A 118 -26.20 -3.69 11.88
C GLN A 118 -26.01 -2.26 11.39
N GLN A 119 -25.55 -1.35 12.27
CA GLN A 119 -25.25 0.04 11.90
C GLN A 119 -23.91 0.17 11.14
N HIS A 120 -23.15 -0.91 10.99
CA HIS A 120 -21.85 -0.87 10.34
C HIS A 120 -21.97 -0.39 8.88
N PRO A 121 -21.26 0.67 8.44
CA PRO A 121 -21.37 1.22 7.09
C PRO A 121 -21.11 0.20 5.99
N TYR A 122 -20.22 -0.77 6.22
CA TYR A 122 -19.93 -1.82 5.23
C TYR A 122 -21.11 -2.77 5.01
N LEU A 123 -21.96 -3.01 6.01
CA LEU A 123 -23.19 -3.80 5.81
C LEU A 123 -24.27 -2.98 5.11
N SER A 124 -24.29 -1.67 5.34
CA SER A 124 -25.28 -0.75 4.75
C SER A 124 -24.98 -0.40 3.29
N PHE A 125 -23.71 -0.15 2.97
CA PHE A 125 -23.25 0.35 1.66
C PHE A 125 -22.37 -0.65 0.90
N GLY A 126 -21.88 -1.72 1.55
CA GLY A 126 -21.29 -2.85 0.85
C GLY A 126 -22.35 -3.76 0.24
N LEU A 127 -21.89 -4.83 -0.39
CA LEU A 127 -22.74 -5.85 -0.97
C LEU A 127 -22.63 -7.13 -0.14
N VAL A 128 -23.68 -7.48 0.59
CA VAL A 128 -23.75 -8.73 1.35
C VAL A 128 -24.40 -9.80 0.46
N PRO A 129 -23.71 -10.89 0.10
CA PRO A 129 -24.28 -11.93 -0.76
C PRO A 129 -25.59 -12.54 -0.24
N ALA A 130 -25.69 -12.78 1.07
CA ALA A 130 -26.92 -13.30 1.69
C ALA A 130 -28.09 -12.29 1.64
N HIS A 131 -27.79 -10.99 1.50
CA HIS A 131 -28.75 -9.89 1.60
C HIS A 131 -28.53 -8.84 0.51
N ILE A 132 -28.78 -9.25 -0.73
CA ILE A 132 -28.50 -8.43 -1.91
C ILE A 132 -29.34 -7.15 -1.92
N ARG A 133 -28.65 -6.00 -1.89
CA ARG A 133 -29.22 -4.67 -2.14
C ARG A 133 -28.73 -4.20 -3.50
N VAL A 134 -29.64 -3.80 -4.39
CA VAL A 134 -29.28 -3.37 -5.76
C VAL A 134 -28.26 -2.24 -5.76
N LEU A 135 -28.41 -1.27 -4.86
CA LEU A 135 -27.46 -0.16 -4.75
C LEU A 135 -26.07 -0.61 -4.27
N GLY A 136 -26.00 -1.72 -3.52
CA GLY A 136 -24.76 -2.34 -3.03
C GLY A 136 -23.80 -2.73 -4.14
N PHE A 137 -24.30 -3.11 -5.33
CA PHE A 137 -23.43 -3.35 -6.50
C PHE A 137 -22.62 -2.12 -6.90
N LEU A 138 -23.20 -0.93 -6.74
CA LEU A 138 -22.55 0.33 -7.06
C LEU A 138 -21.70 0.84 -5.89
N THR A 139 -22.30 0.93 -4.70
CA THR A 139 -21.66 1.56 -3.54
C THR A 139 -20.49 0.74 -2.97
N SER A 140 -20.54 -0.59 -3.08
CA SER A 140 -19.44 -1.46 -2.63
C SER A 140 -18.12 -1.15 -3.35
N MET A 141 -18.15 -0.77 -4.64
CA MET A 141 -16.96 -0.42 -5.41
C MET A 141 -16.17 0.76 -4.83
N PHE A 142 -16.82 1.61 -4.02
CA PHE A 142 -16.21 2.81 -3.45
C PHE A 142 -15.88 2.67 -1.95
N MET A 143 -16.41 1.64 -1.29
CA MET A 143 -16.15 1.35 0.12
C MET A 143 -14.78 0.68 0.30
N HIS A 144 -14.01 1.09 1.31
CA HIS A 144 -12.69 0.51 1.60
C HIS A 144 -12.51 0.23 3.09
N GLY A 145 -12.02 -0.97 3.40
CA GLY A 145 -11.87 -1.45 4.78
C GLY A 145 -10.71 -0.83 5.57
N GLY A 146 -9.79 -0.13 4.90
CA GLY A 146 -8.64 0.50 5.54
C GLY A 146 -7.69 1.18 4.55
N TRP A 147 -6.68 1.88 5.08
CA TRP A 147 -5.75 2.69 4.29
C TRP A 147 -4.99 1.88 3.24
N LEU A 148 -4.42 0.73 3.61
CA LEU A 148 -3.68 -0.11 2.66
C LEU A 148 -4.59 -0.64 1.54
N HIS A 149 -5.86 -0.96 1.86
CA HIS A 149 -6.85 -1.40 0.89
C HIS A 149 -7.18 -0.27 -0.10
N LEU A 150 -7.41 0.96 0.38
CA LEU A 150 -7.60 2.12 -0.49
C LEU A 150 -6.37 2.40 -1.36
N LEU A 151 -5.20 2.56 -0.74
CA LEU A 151 -3.98 2.97 -1.43
C LEU A 151 -3.57 1.96 -2.51
N SER A 152 -3.68 0.65 -2.23
CA SER A 152 -3.38 -0.38 -3.22
C SER A 152 -4.35 -0.33 -4.42
N ASN A 153 -5.66 -0.15 -4.20
CA ASN A 153 -6.63 0.01 -5.28
C ASN A 153 -6.35 1.27 -6.11
N MET A 154 -6.10 2.42 -5.45
CA MET A 154 -5.84 3.66 -6.15
C MET A 154 -4.54 3.60 -6.95
N PHE A 155 -3.53 2.92 -6.41
CA PHE A 155 -2.27 2.71 -7.10
C PHE A 155 -2.43 1.86 -8.37
N ILE A 156 -3.19 0.75 -8.30
CA ILE A 156 -3.49 -0.08 -9.47
C ILE A 156 -4.33 0.70 -10.50
N LEU A 157 -5.33 1.47 -10.04
CA LEU A 157 -6.12 2.32 -10.92
C LEU A 157 -5.28 3.40 -11.61
N PHE A 158 -4.36 4.02 -10.88
CA PHE A 158 -3.44 5.02 -11.42
C PHE A 158 -2.51 4.43 -12.49
N LEU A 159 -2.06 3.18 -12.30
CA LEU A 159 -1.19 2.53 -13.26
C LEU A 159 -1.94 2.02 -14.50
N ALA A 160 -3.03 1.26 -14.30
CA ALA A 160 -3.72 0.57 -15.40
C ALA A 160 -4.86 1.39 -16.02
N GLY A 161 -5.45 2.33 -15.29
CA GLY A 161 -6.61 3.11 -15.72
C GLY A 161 -6.31 4.04 -16.90
N PRO A 162 -5.32 4.95 -16.81
CA PRO A 162 -5.08 5.95 -17.84
C PRO A 162 -4.84 5.38 -19.25
N PRO A 163 -4.01 4.33 -19.46
CA PRO A 163 -3.82 3.76 -20.80
C PRO A 163 -5.11 3.14 -21.37
N VAL A 164 -5.96 2.54 -20.52
CA VAL A 164 -7.24 1.95 -20.96
C VAL A 164 -8.27 3.05 -21.24
N GLU A 165 -8.32 4.11 -20.43
CA GLU A 165 -9.17 5.27 -20.66
C GLU A 165 -8.79 6.01 -21.95
N ASP A 166 -7.50 6.14 -22.22
CA ASP A 166 -7.01 6.71 -23.45
C ASP A 166 -7.40 5.85 -24.67
N ALA A 167 -7.33 4.53 -24.56
CA ALA A 167 -7.73 3.62 -25.62
C ALA A 167 -9.26 3.59 -25.88
N TYR A 168 -10.08 3.54 -24.82
CA TYR A 168 -11.52 3.30 -24.94
C TYR A 168 -12.39 4.55 -24.87
N GLY A 169 -11.79 5.70 -24.53
CA GLY A 169 -12.55 6.91 -24.28
C GLY A 169 -13.14 6.95 -22.88
N ARG A 170 -13.38 8.17 -22.39
CA ARG A 170 -14.01 8.43 -21.09
C ARG A 170 -15.30 7.61 -20.84
N PRO A 171 -16.31 7.62 -21.74
CA PRO A 171 -17.53 6.84 -21.49
C PRO A 171 -17.32 5.33 -21.60
N GLY A 172 -16.44 4.87 -22.51
CA GLY A 172 -16.13 3.46 -22.67
C GLY A 172 -15.42 2.89 -21.45
N PHE A 173 -14.47 3.65 -20.89
CA PHE A 173 -13.77 3.29 -19.66
C PHE A 173 -14.68 3.32 -18.44
N ALA A 174 -15.53 4.34 -18.30
CA ALA A 174 -16.52 4.40 -17.21
C ALA A 174 -17.45 3.18 -17.24
N ALA A 175 -17.96 2.82 -18.42
CA ALA A 175 -18.80 1.64 -18.60
C ALA A 175 -18.04 0.35 -18.29
N LEU A 176 -16.80 0.21 -18.78
CA LEU A 176 -15.94 -0.93 -18.46
C LEU A 176 -15.78 -1.09 -16.94
N TYR A 177 -15.36 -0.04 -16.24
CA TYR A 177 -15.15 -0.06 -14.79
C TYR A 177 -16.43 -0.47 -14.03
N LEU A 178 -17.56 0.19 -14.31
CA LEU A 178 -18.82 -0.07 -13.59
C LEU A 178 -19.35 -1.48 -13.86
N VAL A 179 -19.36 -1.92 -15.12
CA VAL A 179 -19.86 -3.26 -15.48
C VAL A 179 -18.91 -4.34 -14.96
N SER A 180 -17.60 -4.13 -15.01
CA SER A 180 -16.62 -5.04 -14.40
C SER A 180 -16.88 -5.23 -12.91
N GLY A 181 -17.18 -4.16 -12.16
CA GLY A 181 -17.51 -4.26 -10.74
C GLY A 181 -18.80 -5.03 -10.47
N VAL A 182 -19.84 -4.84 -11.29
CA VAL A 182 -21.09 -5.61 -11.21
C VAL A 182 -20.82 -7.09 -11.50
N VAL A 183 -20.11 -7.42 -12.57
CA VAL A 183 -19.81 -8.82 -12.94
C VAL A 183 -18.88 -9.49 -11.92
N ALA A 184 -17.91 -8.76 -11.38
CA ALA A 184 -17.07 -9.23 -10.27
C ALA A 184 -17.92 -9.60 -9.04
N SER A 185 -18.85 -8.71 -8.66
CA SER A 185 -19.77 -8.94 -7.56
C SER A 185 -20.65 -10.17 -7.79
N LEU A 186 -21.22 -10.32 -8.99
CA LEU A 186 -22.02 -11.48 -9.37
C LEU A 186 -21.21 -12.79 -9.33
N ALA A 187 -19.95 -12.76 -9.78
CA ALA A 187 -19.08 -13.94 -9.71
C ALA A 187 -18.79 -14.36 -8.27
N HIS A 188 -18.63 -13.40 -7.36
CA HIS A 188 -18.46 -13.70 -5.93
C HIS A 188 -19.74 -14.25 -5.31
N ILE A 189 -20.90 -13.64 -5.57
CA ILE A 189 -22.22 -14.12 -5.12
C ILE A 189 -22.49 -15.55 -5.62
N ALA A 190 -22.20 -15.83 -6.89
CA ALA A 190 -22.39 -17.16 -7.47
C ALA A 190 -21.56 -18.24 -6.75
N ARG A 191 -20.42 -17.85 -6.16
CA ARG A 191 -19.56 -18.77 -5.41
C ARG A 191 -19.97 -18.90 -3.94
N PHE A 192 -20.40 -17.81 -3.31
CA PHE A 192 -20.73 -17.73 -1.88
C PHE A 192 -22.07 -17.01 -1.66
N PRO A 193 -23.20 -17.60 -2.07
CA PRO A 193 -24.51 -16.95 -2.00
C PRO A 193 -24.97 -16.69 -0.56
N ASP A 194 -24.58 -17.56 0.37
CA ASP A 194 -24.98 -17.49 1.78
C ASP A 194 -23.97 -16.72 2.65
N SER A 195 -23.03 -15.99 2.04
CA SER A 195 -22.03 -15.21 2.78
C SER A 195 -22.67 -13.97 3.42
N GLU A 196 -22.49 -13.84 4.73
CA GLU A 196 -22.88 -12.66 5.52
C GLU A 196 -21.82 -11.56 5.49
N SER A 197 -20.63 -11.86 4.98
CA SER A 197 -19.54 -10.89 4.86
C SER A 197 -19.81 -9.90 3.74
N ALA A 198 -19.77 -8.60 4.06
CA ALA A 198 -19.90 -7.55 3.07
C ALA A 198 -18.71 -7.51 2.10
N LEU A 199 -19.01 -7.58 0.80
CA LEU A 199 -18.08 -7.28 -0.28
C LEU A 199 -17.94 -5.76 -0.40
N ILE A 200 -16.69 -5.28 -0.27
CA ILE A 200 -16.31 -3.87 -0.43
C ILE A 200 -14.98 -3.78 -1.18
N GLY A 201 -14.78 -2.70 -1.91
CA GLY A 201 -13.52 -2.37 -2.59
C GLY A 201 -13.66 -2.24 -4.09
N ALA A 202 -12.83 -1.36 -4.68
CA ALA A 202 -12.76 -1.17 -6.12
C ALA A 202 -12.12 -2.36 -6.86
N SER A 203 -11.45 -3.26 -6.15
CA SER A 203 -10.54 -4.28 -6.71
C SER A 203 -11.20 -5.21 -7.74
N GLY A 204 -12.48 -5.53 -7.61
CA GLY A 204 -13.22 -6.31 -8.61
C GLY A 204 -13.37 -5.58 -9.95
N ALA A 205 -13.72 -4.28 -9.91
CA ALA A 205 -13.77 -3.44 -11.10
C ALA A 205 -12.38 -3.24 -11.70
N LEU A 206 -11.36 -3.02 -10.86
CA LEU A 206 -9.96 -2.89 -11.29
C LEU A 206 -9.41 -4.17 -11.92
N ALA A 207 -9.81 -5.34 -11.44
CA ALA A 207 -9.46 -6.60 -12.07
C ALA A 207 -9.96 -6.64 -13.52
N GLY A 208 -11.15 -6.11 -13.79
CA GLY A 208 -11.65 -5.96 -15.17
C GLY A 208 -10.89 -4.93 -15.99
N VAL A 209 -10.48 -3.81 -15.40
CA VAL A 209 -9.56 -2.87 -16.05
C VAL A 209 -8.23 -3.55 -16.40
N MET A 210 -7.68 -4.37 -15.50
CA MET A 210 -6.47 -5.17 -15.76
C MET A 210 -6.69 -6.21 -16.87
N GLY A 211 -7.86 -6.84 -16.93
CA GLY A 211 -8.22 -7.75 -18.01
C GLY A 211 -8.27 -7.05 -19.37
N ALA A 212 -8.82 -5.83 -19.43
CA ALA A 212 -8.80 -5.03 -20.65
C ALA A 212 -7.38 -4.55 -21.01
N PHE A 213 -6.61 -4.14 -20.00
CA PHE A 213 -5.20 -3.78 -20.14
C PHE A 213 -4.39 -4.93 -20.73
N LEU A 214 -4.61 -6.17 -20.31
CA LEU A 214 -3.95 -7.35 -20.89
C LEU A 214 -4.18 -7.44 -22.41
N VAL A 215 -5.42 -7.28 -22.86
CA VAL A 215 -5.77 -7.42 -24.29
C VAL A 215 -5.22 -6.25 -25.11
N ARG A 216 -5.25 -5.04 -24.54
CA ARG A 216 -4.91 -3.80 -25.26
C ARG A 216 -3.43 -3.44 -25.18
N CYS A 217 -2.80 -3.72 -24.05
CA CYS A 217 -1.45 -3.33 -23.66
C CYS A 217 -0.60 -4.56 -23.28
N GLY A 218 -0.90 -5.74 -23.86
CA GLY A 218 -0.23 -6.99 -23.47
C GLY A 218 1.29 -7.01 -23.63
N GLN A 219 1.85 -6.24 -24.58
CA GLN A 219 3.30 -6.12 -24.80
C GLN A 219 3.97 -5.10 -23.87
N THR A 220 3.20 -4.27 -23.16
CA THR A 220 3.70 -3.26 -22.23
C THR A 220 4.48 -3.94 -21.12
N LYS A 221 5.70 -3.46 -20.88
CA LYS A 221 6.58 -3.98 -19.83
C LYS A 221 6.27 -3.28 -18.53
N ILE A 222 5.76 -4.04 -17.56
CA ILE A 222 5.51 -3.58 -16.21
C ILE A 222 6.82 -3.71 -15.44
N ARG A 223 7.27 -2.59 -14.86
CA ARG A 223 8.43 -2.53 -13.98
C ARG A 223 8.02 -2.93 -12.59
N PHE A 224 8.65 -3.97 -12.06
CA PHE A 224 8.49 -4.44 -10.69
C PHE A 224 9.69 -4.06 -9.86
N PHE A 225 9.43 -3.49 -8.70
CA PHE A 225 10.37 -3.48 -7.59
C PHE A 225 10.28 -4.80 -6.84
N TYR A 226 11.44 -5.37 -6.53
CA TYR A 226 11.52 -6.50 -5.62
C TYR A 226 12.46 -6.20 -4.47
N TRP A 227 12.07 -6.69 -3.30
CA TRP A 227 12.91 -6.68 -2.10
C TRP A 227 12.92 -8.07 -1.49
N TRP A 228 14.11 -8.66 -1.38
CA TRP A 228 14.34 -9.96 -0.75
C TRP A 228 15.55 -9.87 0.19
N PHE A 229 15.29 -9.91 1.51
CA PHE A 229 16.25 -9.72 2.61
C PHE A 229 17.14 -8.47 2.48
N LEU A 230 18.30 -8.58 1.81
CA LEU A 230 19.33 -7.53 1.65
C LEU A 230 19.57 -7.13 0.19
N ARG A 231 18.82 -7.70 -0.77
CA ARG A 231 18.90 -7.35 -2.19
C ARG A 231 17.57 -6.77 -2.65
N GLY A 232 17.63 -5.50 -3.04
CA GLY A 232 16.56 -4.80 -3.74
C GLY A 232 16.97 -4.55 -5.19
N GLY A 233 16.00 -4.60 -6.09
CA GLY A 233 16.23 -4.27 -7.49
C GLY A 233 14.92 -4.05 -8.24
N THR A 234 15.05 -3.78 -9.53
CA THR A 234 13.90 -3.69 -10.43
C THR A 234 14.08 -4.64 -11.60
N PHE A 235 12.98 -5.21 -12.07
CA PHE A 235 12.96 -5.92 -13.35
C PHE A 235 11.68 -5.57 -14.11
N ASP A 236 11.74 -5.70 -15.43
CA ASP A 236 10.63 -5.44 -16.32
C ASP A 236 10.06 -6.77 -16.81
N ALA A 237 8.74 -6.94 -16.75
CA ALA A 237 8.07 -8.12 -17.27
C ALA A 237 6.81 -7.74 -18.07
N PRO A 238 6.52 -8.42 -19.19
CA PRO A 238 5.41 -8.04 -20.04
C PRO A 238 4.07 -8.38 -19.40
N ALA A 239 3.08 -7.52 -19.62
CA ALA A 239 1.73 -7.67 -19.09
C ALA A 239 1.07 -9.00 -19.51
N TRP A 240 1.35 -9.48 -20.74
CA TRP A 240 0.84 -10.77 -21.23
C TRP A 240 1.28 -11.97 -20.40
N LEU A 241 2.40 -11.87 -19.68
CA LEU A 241 2.88 -12.91 -18.78
C LEU A 241 2.36 -12.70 -17.36
N ILE A 242 2.49 -11.49 -16.83
CA ILE A 242 2.24 -11.24 -15.40
C ILE A 242 0.74 -11.26 -15.07
N LEU A 243 -0.13 -10.72 -15.93
CA LEU A 243 -1.55 -10.65 -15.63
C LEU A 243 -2.23 -12.03 -15.63
N PRO A 244 -1.92 -12.96 -16.55
CA PRO A 244 -2.37 -14.35 -16.43
C PRO A 244 -1.83 -15.06 -15.19
N LEU A 245 -0.55 -14.85 -14.82
CA LEU A 245 0.00 -15.43 -13.58
C LEU A 245 -0.73 -14.90 -12.33
N TRP A 246 -1.05 -13.61 -12.31
CA TRP A 246 -1.86 -13.02 -11.25
C TRP A 246 -3.26 -13.62 -11.20
N LEU A 247 -3.92 -13.86 -12.34
CA LEU A 247 -5.22 -14.54 -12.40
C LEU A 247 -5.14 -15.96 -11.83
N LEU A 248 -4.12 -16.73 -12.20
CA LEU A 248 -3.90 -18.08 -11.67
C LEU A 248 -3.70 -18.05 -10.15
N GLN A 249 -2.97 -17.05 -9.64
CA GLN A 249 -2.84 -16.80 -8.21
C GLN A 249 -4.21 -16.52 -7.56
N GLN A 250 -5.07 -15.70 -8.17
CA GLN A 250 -6.42 -15.44 -7.64
C GLN A 250 -7.25 -16.72 -7.53
N ILE A 251 -7.22 -17.57 -8.57
CA ILE A 251 -7.93 -18.86 -8.57
C ILE A 251 -7.38 -19.80 -7.49
N PHE A 252 -6.05 -19.85 -7.35
CA PHE A 252 -5.40 -20.69 -6.34
C PHE A 252 -5.79 -20.28 -4.92
N TYR A 253 -5.65 -19.00 -4.56
CA TYR A 253 -6.02 -18.55 -3.22
C TYR A 253 -7.54 -18.57 -2.99
N GLY A 254 -8.35 -18.29 -4.01
CA GLY A 254 -9.81 -18.38 -3.93
C GLY A 254 -10.33 -19.81 -3.73
N THR A 255 -9.57 -20.83 -4.15
CA THR A 255 -9.91 -22.25 -3.88
C THR A 255 -9.41 -22.70 -2.50
N LEU A 256 -8.23 -22.24 -2.06
CA LEU A 256 -7.68 -22.57 -0.75
C LEU A 256 -8.48 -21.98 0.41
N THR A 257 -8.85 -20.71 0.30
CA THR A 257 -9.47 -19.96 1.41
C THR A 257 -10.97 -20.20 1.57
N LYS A 258 -11.65 -20.73 0.55
CA LYS A 258 -13.09 -21.02 0.56
C LYS A 258 -13.98 -19.85 1.05
N GLY A 259 -13.56 -18.60 0.83
CA GLY A 259 -14.29 -17.39 1.23
C GLY A 259 -13.84 -16.79 2.56
N GLU A 260 -12.90 -17.43 3.26
CA GLU A 260 -12.27 -16.94 4.48
C GLU A 260 -11.03 -16.06 4.13
N GLY A 261 -10.57 -15.19 5.03
CA GLY A 261 -9.31 -14.45 4.82
C GLY A 261 -9.41 -13.06 4.15
N GLY A 262 -10.59 -12.43 4.15
CA GLY A 262 -10.75 -10.99 3.92
C GLY A 262 -10.54 -10.49 2.48
N VAL A 263 -10.24 -11.37 1.53
CA VAL A 263 -10.03 -11.02 0.11
C VAL A 263 -11.03 -11.76 -0.79
N ALA A 264 -11.76 -11.01 -1.60
CA ALA A 264 -12.77 -11.56 -2.51
C ALA A 264 -12.17 -12.07 -3.83
N TYR A 265 -11.33 -13.11 -3.77
CA TYR A 265 -10.62 -13.67 -4.93
C TYR A 265 -11.51 -13.97 -6.14
N TRP A 266 -12.70 -14.53 -5.92
CA TRP A 266 -13.65 -14.83 -7.01
C TRP A 266 -14.25 -13.59 -7.68
N ALA A 267 -14.31 -12.47 -6.96
CA ALA A 267 -14.64 -11.18 -7.57
C ALA A 267 -13.55 -10.74 -8.55
N HIS A 268 -12.27 -10.88 -8.16
CA HIS A 268 -11.15 -10.57 -9.03
C HIS A 268 -11.14 -11.44 -10.30
N VAL A 269 -11.39 -12.75 -10.15
CA VAL A 269 -11.49 -13.68 -11.30
C VAL A 269 -12.62 -13.25 -12.24
N GLY A 270 -13.82 -13.01 -11.71
CA GLY A 270 -14.97 -12.59 -12.52
C GLY A 270 -14.75 -11.27 -13.24
N GLY A 271 -14.25 -10.26 -12.52
CA GLY A 271 -13.92 -8.96 -13.09
C GLY A 271 -12.89 -9.06 -14.20
N PHE A 272 -11.78 -9.76 -13.95
CA PHE A 272 -10.69 -9.95 -14.92
C PHE A 272 -11.15 -10.65 -16.19
N VAL A 273 -11.85 -11.79 -16.05
CA VAL A 273 -12.37 -12.54 -17.20
C VAL A 273 -13.33 -11.67 -18.02
N PHE A 274 -14.22 -10.93 -17.38
CA PHE A 274 -15.10 -10.00 -18.08
C PHE A 274 -14.32 -8.92 -18.84
N GLY A 275 -13.30 -8.32 -18.20
CA GLY A 275 -12.44 -7.31 -18.82
C GLY A 275 -11.76 -7.83 -20.09
N VAL A 276 -11.20 -9.05 -20.04
CA VAL A 276 -10.59 -9.71 -21.21
C VAL A 276 -11.63 -9.91 -22.33
N LEU A 277 -12.83 -10.38 -22.00
CA LEU A 277 -13.89 -10.62 -22.98
C LEU A 277 -14.39 -9.31 -23.60
N ALA A 278 -14.65 -8.29 -22.77
CA ALA A 278 -15.11 -6.98 -23.23
C ALA A 278 -14.08 -6.32 -24.16
N ALA A 279 -12.81 -6.33 -23.76
CA ALA A 279 -11.72 -5.84 -24.60
C ALA A 279 -11.54 -6.66 -25.89
N GLY A 280 -11.71 -7.99 -25.80
CA GLY A 280 -11.71 -8.88 -26.96
C GLY A 280 -12.79 -8.52 -27.98
N VAL A 281 -14.00 -8.24 -27.51
CA VAL A 281 -15.12 -7.77 -28.35
C VAL A 281 -14.79 -6.42 -29.00
N VAL A 282 -14.31 -5.46 -28.21
CA VAL A 282 -13.89 -4.13 -28.72
C VAL A 282 -12.85 -4.25 -29.82
N LYS A 283 -11.84 -5.09 -29.61
CA LYS A 283 -10.76 -5.37 -30.58
C LYS A 283 -11.29 -6.07 -31.83
N TRP A 284 -12.12 -7.11 -31.66
CA TRP A 284 -12.68 -7.90 -32.76
C TRP A 284 -13.52 -7.05 -33.71
N PHE A 285 -14.37 -6.19 -33.17
CA PHE A 285 -15.22 -5.30 -33.95
C PHE A 285 -14.55 -3.98 -34.34
N LYS A 286 -13.28 -3.78 -33.99
CA LYS A 286 -12.51 -2.55 -34.24
C LYS A 286 -13.25 -1.29 -33.77
N LEU A 287 -13.92 -1.38 -32.62
CA LEU A 287 -14.75 -0.27 -32.11
C LEU A 287 -13.91 0.95 -31.73
N GLU A 288 -12.67 0.72 -31.28
CA GLU A 288 -11.68 1.77 -31.05
C GLU A 288 -11.48 2.60 -32.33
N GLU A 289 -11.06 1.95 -33.42
CA GLU A 289 -10.76 2.58 -34.72
C GLU A 289 -11.99 3.31 -35.29
N ARG A 290 -13.19 2.73 -35.13
CA ARG A 290 -14.43 3.23 -35.76
C ARG A 290 -15.07 4.39 -35.03
N TYR A 291 -15.06 4.39 -33.69
CA TYR A 291 -15.87 5.32 -32.90
C TYR A 291 -15.09 6.12 -31.88
N VAL A 292 -13.95 5.61 -31.43
CA VAL A 292 -13.18 6.23 -30.35
C VAL A 292 -12.08 7.10 -30.95
N HIS A 293 -11.16 6.51 -31.73
CA HIS A 293 -10.01 7.21 -32.31
C HIS A 293 -10.37 8.54 -33.00
N PRO A 294 -11.36 8.61 -33.91
CA PRO A 294 -11.70 9.87 -34.59
C PRO A 294 -12.16 10.97 -33.62
N LYS A 295 -12.84 10.60 -32.52
CA LYS A 295 -13.31 11.56 -31.51
C LYS A 295 -12.19 12.04 -30.62
N ILE A 296 -11.25 11.15 -30.28
CA ILE A 296 -10.06 11.52 -29.51
C ILE A 296 -9.18 12.45 -30.33
N GLU A 297 -8.93 12.11 -31.60
CA GLU A 297 -8.13 12.94 -32.50
C GLU A 297 -8.75 14.32 -32.66
N ALA A 298 -10.07 14.41 -32.87
CA ALA A 298 -10.76 15.70 -32.88
C ALA A 298 -10.60 16.49 -31.57
N GLU A 299 -10.69 15.84 -30.39
CA GLU A 299 -10.51 16.49 -29.08
C GLU A 299 -9.06 16.99 -28.88
N ILE A 300 -8.06 16.22 -29.32
CA ILE A 300 -6.64 16.60 -29.25
C ILE A 300 -6.35 17.74 -30.24
N THR A 301 -6.84 17.65 -31.47
CA THR A 301 -6.71 18.71 -32.48
C THR A 301 -7.37 20.01 -32.02
N LEU A 302 -8.50 19.94 -31.31
CA LEU A 302 -9.16 21.10 -30.68
C LEU A 302 -8.36 21.71 -29.51
N GLN A 303 -7.48 20.94 -28.86
CA GLN A 303 -6.56 21.46 -27.85
C GLN A 303 -5.30 22.11 -28.43
N GLN A 304 -4.95 21.82 -29.68
CA GLN A 304 -3.87 22.48 -30.39
C GLN A 304 -4.34 23.83 -30.96
N HIS A 305 -3.47 24.84 -30.93
CA HIS A 305 -3.80 26.18 -31.45
C HIS A 305 -4.27 26.08 -32.91
N PRO A 306 -5.40 26.71 -33.33
CA PRO A 306 -5.95 26.55 -34.68
C PRO A 306 -4.95 26.84 -35.81
N ALA A 307 -4.05 27.81 -35.58
CA ALA A 307 -3.01 28.16 -36.53
C ALA A 307 -1.92 27.06 -36.70
N LEU A 308 -1.69 26.22 -35.69
CA LEU A 308 -0.79 25.06 -35.79
C LEU A 308 -1.41 24.00 -36.69
N VAL A 309 -2.69 23.70 -36.49
CA VAL A 309 -3.43 22.73 -37.31
C VAL A 309 -3.48 23.17 -38.77
N GLU A 310 -3.84 24.44 -39.02
CA GLU A 310 -3.82 25.04 -40.36
C GLU A 310 -2.42 24.95 -40.99
N GLY A 311 -1.37 25.25 -40.23
CA GLY A 311 0.02 25.14 -40.70
C GLY A 311 0.42 23.73 -41.10
N LEU A 312 0.09 22.73 -40.30
CA LEU A 312 0.36 21.32 -40.58
C LEU A 312 -0.42 20.82 -41.81
N GLU A 313 -1.69 21.21 -41.97
CA GLU A 313 -2.47 20.90 -43.17
C GLU A 313 -1.87 21.48 -44.45
N LEU A 314 -1.36 22.72 -44.37
CA LEU A 314 -0.70 23.38 -45.49
C LEU A 314 0.64 22.69 -45.84
N LEU A 315 1.44 22.30 -44.84
CA LEU A 315 2.65 21.49 -45.07
C LEU A 315 2.34 20.15 -45.75
N ALA A 316 1.28 19.47 -45.31
CA ALA A 316 0.84 18.21 -45.90
C ALA A 316 0.42 18.36 -47.39
N ARG A 317 -0.03 19.56 -47.79
CA ARG A 317 -0.34 19.90 -49.19
C ARG A 317 0.87 20.39 -49.99
N GLY A 318 2.02 20.58 -49.35
CA GLY A 318 3.23 21.13 -49.97
C GLY A 318 3.26 22.67 -50.03
N GLU A 319 2.33 23.36 -49.37
CA GLU A 319 2.21 24.82 -49.36
C GLU A 319 3.07 25.43 -48.26
N VAL A 320 4.40 25.42 -48.44
CA VAL A 320 5.39 25.79 -47.40
C VAL A 320 5.25 27.23 -46.90
N GLU A 321 5.13 28.22 -47.79
CA GLU A 321 5.07 29.64 -47.39
C GLU A 321 3.78 29.99 -46.61
N PRO A 322 2.57 29.60 -47.07
CA PRO A 322 1.35 29.73 -46.28
C PRO A 322 1.44 29.00 -44.93
N ALA A 323 2.05 27.80 -44.91
CA ALA A 323 2.23 27.05 -43.67
C ALA A 323 3.09 27.83 -42.67
N ARG A 324 4.25 28.34 -43.09
CA ARG A 324 5.14 29.17 -42.25
C ARG A 324 4.41 30.36 -41.65
N ALA A 325 3.59 31.06 -42.45
CA ALA A 325 2.80 32.17 -41.95
C ALA A 325 1.81 31.74 -40.85
N SER A 326 1.15 30.59 -41.00
CA SER A 326 0.25 30.06 -39.99
C SER A 326 0.98 29.58 -38.73
N LEU A 327 2.08 28.85 -38.90
CA LEU A 327 2.93 28.37 -37.81
C LEU A 327 3.55 29.51 -37.01
N ALA A 328 3.95 30.61 -37.67
CA ALA A 328 4.43 31.81 -36.99
C ALA A 328 3.37 32.43 -36.07
N ARG A 329 2.09 32.42 -36.47
CA ARG A 329 0.98 32.84 -35.60
C ARG A 329 0.81 31.90 -34.41
N ALA A 330 0.97 30.59 -34.61
CA ALA A 330 0.91 29.61 -33.51
C ALA A 330 2.06 29.81 -32.51
N ILE A 331 3.29 30.00 -32.98
CA ILE A 331 4.46 30.29 -32.15
C ILE A 331 4.30 31.62 -31.41
N ALA A 332 3.76 32.65 -32.08
CA ALA A 332 3.52 33.94 -31.44
C ALA A 332 2.49 33.85 -30.30
N ALA A 333 1.46 33.01 -30.44
CA ALA A 333 0.47 32.76 -29.41
C ALA A 333 1.03 31.90 -28.26
N GLU A 334 1.83 30.88 -28.58
CA GLU A 334 2.38 29.93 -27.62
C GLU A 334 3.91 29.72 -27.83
N PRO A 335 4.77 30.66 -27.39
CA PRO A 335 6.22 30.61 -27.67
C PRO A 335 6.99 29.48 -26.98
N ALA A 336 6.32 28.66 -26.18
CA ALA A 336 6.88 27.52 -25.46
C ALA A 336 6.28 26.19 -25.93
N ASN A 337 5.49 26.19 -27.02
CA ASN A 337 4.89 25.00 -27.59
C ASN A 337 5.89 24.32 -28.55
N PRO A 338 6.48 23.16 -28.17
CA PRO A 338 7.49 22.50 -28.98
C PRO A 338 6.94 21.99 -30.32
N ASP A 339 5.65 21.64 -30.40
CA ASP A 339 5.03 21.14 -31.63
C ASP A 339 4.98 22.22 -32.71
N ALA A 340 4.75 23.48 -32.31
CA ALA A 340 4.76 24.62 -33.23
C ALA A 340 6.16 24.90 -33.79
N HIS A 341 7.18 24.83 -32.94
CA HIS A 341 8.58 24.97 -33.34
C HIS A 341 9.05 23.79 -34.23
N LEU A 342 8.65 22.56 -33.90
CA LEU A 342 8.93 21.36 -34.72
C LEU A 342 8.27 21.44 -36.09
N ALA A 343 7.00 21.85 -36.15
CA ALA A 343 6.31 22.05 -37.43
C ALA A 343 6.99 23.15 -38.26
N MET A 344 7.48 24.23 -37.62
CA MET A 344 8.24 25.28 -38.30
C MET A 344 9.58 24.74 -38.83
N TRP A 345 10.31 23.95 -38.04
CA TRP A 345 11.51 23.25 -38.50
C TRP A 345 11.25 22.36 -39.73
N GLN A 346 10.17 21.56 -39.69
CA GLN A 346 9.77 20.72 -40.82
C GLN A 346 9.48 21.53 -42.09
N SER A 347 8.89 22.73 -41.94
CA SER A 347 8.68 23.64 -43.07
C SER A 347 10.00 24.12 -43.71
N TYR A 348 11.06 24.28 -42.91
CA TYR A 348 12.39 24.64 -43.41
C TYR A 348 13.06 23.47 -44.11
N LEU A 349 12.91 22.24 -43.59
CA LEU A 349 13.39 21.04 -44.27
C LEU A 349 12.68 20.82 -45.61
N GLN A 350 11.35 20.96 -45.65
CA GLN A 350 10.55 20.77 -46.86
C GLN A 350 10.82 21.87 -47.90
N GLY A 351 11.17 23.08 -47.45
CA GLY A 351 11.64 24.16 -48.32
C GLY A 351 13.10 24.07 -48.73
N GLU A 352 13.83 23.00 -48.35
CA GLU A 352 15.26 22.81 -48.59
C GLU A 352 16.17 23.92 -48.00
N GLU A 353 15.72 24.53 -46.90
CA GLU A 353 16.36 25.66 -46.22
C GLU A 353 16.69 25.35 -44.73
N PRO A 354 17.37 24.24 -44.41
CA PRO A 354 17.53 23.75 -43.03
C PRO A 354 18.25 24.76 -42.10
N LEU A 355 19.11 25.62 -42.64
CA LEU A 355 19.84 26.62 -41.85
C LEU A 355 18.92 27.69 -41.24
N HIS A 356 17.80 28.01 -41.88
CA HIS A 356 16.84 28.99 -41.36
C HIS A 356 16.02 28.43 -40.17
N GLY A 357 15.94 27.10 -40.03
CA GLY A 357 15.21 26.45 -38.94
C GLY A 357 16.03 26.13 -37.69
N VAL A 358 17.33 26.45 -37.66
CA VAL A 358 18.23 26.11 -36.55
C VAL A 358 17.72 26.64 -35.22
N ASP A 359 17.28 27.90 -35.18
CA ASP A 359 16.79 28.53 -33.95
C ASP A 359 15.52 27.87 -33.41
N GLU A 360 14.64 27.40 -34.31
CA GLU A 360 13.41 26.69 -33.97
C GLU A 360 13.73 25.34 -33.31
N MET A 361 14.63 24.56 -33.92
CA MET A 361 15.06 23.27 -33.37
C MET A 361 15.84 23.44 -32.06
N VAL A 362 16.68 24.48 -31.94
CA VAL A 362 17.33 24.83 -30.68
C VAL A 362 16.29 25.11 -29.58
N LYS A 363 15.20 25.81 -29.91
CA LYS A 363 14.11 26.07 -28.97
C LYS A 363 13.44 24.79 -28.48
N VAL A 364 13.18 23.85 -29.38
CA VAL A 364 12.61 22.52 -29.06
C VAL A 364 13.51 21.81 -28.05
N ILE A 365 14.80 21.70 -28.35
CA ILE A 365 15.78 21.04 -27.47
C ILE A 365 15.83 21.74 -26.10
N GLU A 366 15.78 23.08 -26.04
CA GLU A 366 15.73 23.81 -24.77
C GLU A 366 14.47 23.53 -23.95
N ILE A 367 13.31 23.43 -24.59
CA ILE A 367 12.03 23.11 -23.94
C ILE A 367 12.10 21.68 -23.38
N GLU A 368 12.62 20.73 -24.13
CA GLU A 368 12.76 19.32 -23.74
C GLU A 368 13.73 19.14 -22.57
N LEU A 369 14.88 19.83 -22.62
CA LEU A 369 15.85 19.85 -21.52
C LEU A 369 15.25 20.43 -20.23
N LYS A 370 14.39 21.45 -20.33
CA LYS A 370 13.68 22.00 -19.16
C LYS A 370 12.67 21.02 -18.58
N LYS A 371 12.07 20.18 -19.42
CA LYS A 371 11.10 19.14 -19.00
C LYS A 371 11.77 17.84 -18.51
N GLY A 372 13.09 17.69 -18.70
CA GLY A 372 13.83 16.48 -18.34
C GLY A 372 13.70 15.34 -19.37
N GLU A 373 13.21 15.64 -20.57
CA GLU A 373 13.02 14.67 -21.66
C GLU A 373 14.33 14.42 -22.42
N LEU A 374 15.33 13.88 -21.72
CA LEU A 374 16.71 13.78 -22.22
C LEU A 374 16.87 12.94 -23.49
N GLY A 375 16.00 11.95 -23.70
CA GLY A 375 16.01 11.12 -24.91
C GLY A 375 15.59 11.91 -26.15
N LEU A 376 14.45 12.61 -26.06
CA LEU A 376 13.95 13.47 -27.15
C LEU A 376 14.92 14.58 -27.49
N ALA A 377 15.45 15.26 -26.47
CA ALA A 377 16.44 16.33 -26.65
C ALA A 377 17.70 15.85 -27.38
N LEU A 378 18.14 14.61 -27.14
CA LEU A 378 19.28 14.01 -27.83
C LEU A 378 18.94 13.66 -29.28
N ASP A 379 17.77 13.09 -29.54
CA ASP A 379 17.36 12.70 -30.89
C ASP A 379 17.17 13.92 -31.80
N HIS A 380 16.52 14.98 -31.29
CA HIS A 380 16.39 16.25 -32.01
C HIS A 380 17.73 16.96 -32.19
N TRP A 381 18.64 16.88 -31.22
CA TRP A 381 20.01 17.37 -31.41
C TRP A 381 20.75 16.63 -32.52
N ARG A 382 20.63 15.31 -32.60
CA ARG A 382 21.21 14.52 -33.70
C ARG A 382 20.60 14.88 -35.05
N GLU A 383 19.28 15.09 -35.10
CA GLU A 383 18.60 15.53 -36.32
C GLU A 383 19.10 16.89 -36.80
N LEU A 384 19.26 17.84 -35.88
CA LEU A 384 19.83 19.16 -36.17
C LEU A 384 21.23 19.03 -36.79
N VAL A 385 22.11 18.25 -36.13
CA VAL A 385 23.48 18.01 -36.61
C VAL A 385 23.48 17.32 -37.98
N ALA A 386 22.59 16.35 -38.20
CA ALA A 386 22.51 15.62 -39.45
C ALA A 386 22.10 16.50 -40.64
N HIS A 387 21.18 17.44 -40.44
CA HIS A 387 20.67 18.30 -41.52
C HIS A 387 21.46 19.59 -41.73
N THR A 388 22.17 20.08 -40.71
CA THR A 388 22.84 21.40 -40.76
C THR A 388 24.35 21.32 -40.56
N GLY A 389 24.86 20.23 -40.00
CA GLY A 389 26.24 20.14 -39.49
C GLY A 389 26.49 20.98 -38.24
N LEU A 390 25.48 21.72 -37.75
CA LEU A 390 25.57 22.57 -36.56
C LEU A 390 24.96 21.85 -35.36
N GLY A 391 25.60 21.98 -34.20
CA GLY A 391 25.09 21.43 -32.95
C GLY A 391 24.33 22.44 -32.08
N GLY A 392 24.03 23.63 -32.60
CA GLY A 392 23.48 24.76 -31.85
C GLY A 392 24.50 25.44 -30.92
N PRO A 393 24.06 26.39 -30.09
CA PRO A 393 24.93 27.16 -29.20
C PRO A 393 25.74 26.27 -28.23
N ALA A 394 27.00 26.61 -27.98
CA ALA A 394 27.86 25.87 -27.05
C ALA A 394 27.24 25.64 -25.65
N PRO A 395 26.52 26.62 -25.04
CA PRO A 395 25.83 26.40 -23.76
C PRO A 395 24.73 25.32 -23.82
N LEU A 396 24.01 25.21 -24.94
CA LEU A 396 22.98 24.19 -25.14
C LEU A 396 23.61 22.80 -25.13
N ARG A 397 24.64 22.59 -25.97
CA ARG A 397 25.39 21.33 -26.07
C ARG A 397 25.98 20.93 -24.72
N PHE A 398 26.59 21.87 -24.01
CA PHE A 398 27.16 21.60 -22.70
C PHE A 398 26.10 21.19 -21.67
N ARG A 399 24.93 21.84 -21.69
CA ARG A 399 23.80 21.51 -20.80
C ARG A 399 23.25 20.12 -21.10
N LEU A 400 22.98 19.81 -22.38
CA LEU A 400 22.51 18.50 -22.82
C LEU A 400 23.49 17.38 -22.40
N ALA A 401 24.77 17.55 -22.73
CA ALA A 401 25.80 16.57 -22.39
C ALA A 401 25.95 16.36 -20.88
N SER A 402 25.87 17.44 -20.09
CA SER A 402 25.97 17.36 -18.62
C SER A 402 24.79 16.63 -18.00
N GLN A 403 23.55 16.96 -18.41
CA GLN A 403 22.36 16.28 -17.89
C GLN A 403 22.31 14.79 -18.30
N LEU A 404 22.73 14.45 -19.52
CA LEU A 404 22.89 13.06 -19.95
C LEU A 404 23.91 12.31 -19.08
N ALA A 405 25.06 12.93 -18.78
CA ALA A 405 26.10 12.32 -17.95
C ALA A 405 25.64 12.13 -16.49
N GLU A 406 24.95 13.11 -15.92
CA GLU A 406 24.35 13.01 -14.57
C GLU A 406 23.31 11.90 -14.49
N ALA A 407 22.56 11.66 -15.57
CA ALA A 407 21.63 10.54 -15.70
C ALA A 407 22.33 9.19 -16.02
N GLY A 408 23.66 9.13 -16.07
CA GLY A 408 24.42 7.91 -16.36
C GLY A 408 24.31 7.42 -17.80
N ARG A 409 23.94 8.29 -18.74
CA ARG A 409 23.76 7.95 -20.17
C ARG A 409 25.09 8.02 -20.91
N VAL A 410 25.43 6.95 -21.61
CA VAL A 410 26.70 6.81 -22.36
C VAL A 410 26.76 7.76 -23.55
N GLU A 411 25.59 8.16 -24.06
CA GLU A 411 25.39 9.09 -25.17
C GLU A 411 25.92 10.50 -24.85
N ALA A 412 26.11 10.85 -23.58
CA ALA A 412 26.74 12.12 -23.18
C ALA A 412 28.11 12.33 -23.85
N ALA A 413 28.87 11.26 -24.04
CA ALA A 413 30.20 11.32 -24.65
C ALA A 413 30.17 11.79 -26.11
N GLU A 414 29.09 11.52 -26.84
CA GLU A 414 28.90 11.97 -28.23
C GLU A 414 28.77 13.49 -28.29
N VAL A 415 27.88 14.05 -27.47
CA VAL A 415 27.62 15.50 -27.41
C VAL A 415 28.86 16.24 -26.89
N PHE A 416 29.54 15.70 -25.87
CA PHE A 416 30.81 16.28 -25.41
C PHE A 416 31.89 16.26 -26.50
N ARG A 417 31.96 15.22 -27.34
CA ARG A 417 32.97 15.13 -28.40
C ARG A 417 32.71 16.19 -29.47
N HIS A 418 31.46 16.31 -29.90
CA HIS A 418 31.04 17.37 -30.82
C HIS A 418 31.35 18.77 -30.26
N LEU A 419 31.16 19.00 -28.95
CA LEU A 419 31.49 20.29 -28.33
C LEU A 419 33.01 20.50 -28.20
N ALA A 420 33.80 19.44 -27.96
CA ALA A 420 35.25 19.50 -27.80
C ALA A 420 36.01 19.80 -29.10
N GLU A 421 35.39 19.51 -30.25
CA GLU A 421 35.91 19.78 -31.60
C GLU A 421 35.57 21.20 -32.08
N ASP A 422 34.66 21.89 -31.40
CA ASP A 422 34.27 23.26 -31.73
C ASP A 422 35.24 24.28 -31.11
N ALA A 423 36.16 24.77 -31.93
CA ALA A 423 37.16 25.75 -31.50
C ALA A 423 36.54 27.11 -31.09
N GLU A 424 35.37 27.46 -31.61
CA GLU A 424 34.68 28.72 -31.28
C GLU A 424 33.96 28.66 -29.93
N ALA A 425 33.71 27.46 -29.40
CA ALA A 425 33.07 27.27 -28.09
C ALA A 425 33.96 27.62 -26.89
N GLY A 426 35.25 27.90 -27.10
CA GLY A 426 36.19 28.41 -26.09
C GLY A 426 36.22 27.56 -24.81
N LEU A 427 35.98 28.19 -23.65
CA LEU A 427 36.01 27.54 -22.34
C LEU A 427 35.08 26.31 -22.23
N LEU A 428 33.96 26.29 -22.97
CA LEU A 428 33.04 25.15 -22.94
C LEU A 428 33.60 23.94 -23.72
N ALA A 429 34.37 24.17 -24.79
CA ALA A 429 35.11 23.11 -25.47
C ALA A 429 36.20 22.52 -24.57
N ASP A 430 36.95 23.37 -23.84
CA ASP A 430 37.97 22.90 -22.88
C ASP A 430 37.33 22.07 -21.74
N LYS A 431 36.18 22.52 -21.21
CA LYS A 431 35.44 21.74 -20.21
C LYS A 431 34.95 20.41 -20.76
N ALA A 432 34.50 20.36 -22.02
CA ALA A 432 34.10 19.12 -22.67
C ALA A 432 35.29 18.16 -22.86
N ARG A 433 36.45 18.68 -23.28
CA ARG A 433 37.71 17.91 -23.37
C ARG A 433 38.11 17.29 -22.04
N ARG A 434 38.04 18.06 -20.95
CA ARG A 434 38.31 17.55 -19.58
C ARG A 434 37.36 16.42 -19.18
N ARG A 435 36.07 16.53 -19.51
CA ARG A 435 35.07 15.48 -19.22
C ARG A 435 35.33 14.19 -20.02
N LEU A 436 35.97 14.29 -21.19
CA LEU A 436 36.35 13.16 -22.04
C LEU A 436 37.76 12.62 -21.78
N GLY A 437 38.55 13.26 -20.92
CA GLY A 437 39.97 12.91 -20.70
C GLY A 437 40.88 13.28 -21.87
N LEU A 438 40.50 14.25 -22.70
CA LEU A 438 41.29 14.73 -23.85
C LEU A 438 42.22 15.90 -23.44
N PRO A 439 43.38 16.06 -24.11
CA PRO A 439 44.28 17.19 -23.87
C PRO A 439 43.65 18.53 -24.26
N GLU A 440 43.96 19.59 -23.52
CA GLU A 440 43.47 20.96 -23.77
C GLU A 440 44.02 21.52 -25.09
N THR A 441 43.30 22.46 -25.69
CA THR A 441 43.81 23.23 -26.84
C THR A 441 44.98 24.13 -26.39
N PRO A 442 46.05 24.30 -27.19
CA PRO A 442 47.14 25.22 -26.85
C PRO A 442 46.60 26.64 -26.71
N ALA A 443 46.78 27.25 -25.54
CA ALA A 443 46.23 28.56 -25.21
C ALA A 443 46.77 29.66 -26.15
N ALA A 444 45.87 30.39 -26.80
CA ALA A 444 46.16 31.75 -27.23
C ALA A 444 46.39 32.60 -25.96
N THR A 445 47.61 33.10 -25.81
CA THR A 445 48.07 33.88 -24.66
C THR A 445 47.21 35.13 -24.44
N GLY A 446 46.49 35.18 -23.32
CA GLY A 446 45.68 36.33 -22.93
C GLY A 446 45.43 36.40 -21.42
N GLY A 447 46.43 36.88 -20.67
CA GLY A 447 46.34 37.58 -19.38
C GLY A 447 45.41 37.04 -18.28
N VAL A 448 45.96 36.25 -17.34
CA VAL A 448 45.34 35.97 -16.05
C VAL A 448 45.93 36.90 -14.98
N ALA A 449 45.10 37.75 -14.39
CA ALA A 449 45.42 38.45 -13.14
C ALA A 449 45.06 37.55 -11.95
N GLN A 450 46.06 37.22 -11.13
CA GLN A 450 45.91 36.50 -9.86
C GLN A 450 45.46 37.45 -8.73
N ALA A 451 44.62 36.94 -7.83
CA ALA A 451 44.41 37.49 -6.49
C ALA A 451 44.48 36.35 -5.44
N PRO A 452 44.89 36.62 -4.18
CA PRO A 452 45.47 35.64 -3.24
C PRO A 452 44.45 35.00 -2.27
N PRO A 453 44.86 34.00 -1.44
CA PRO A 453 43.99 33.00 -0.79
C PRO A 453 43.46 33.43 0.61
N PRO A 454 42.56 32.65 1.25
CA PRO A 454 41.78 33.13 2.39
C PRO A 454 42.51 32.98 3.73
N THR A 455 42.25 33.91 4.65
CA THR A 455 42.72 33.87 6.04
C THR A 455 41.64 33.30 6.96
N GLU A 456 42.06 32.35 7.81
CA GLU A 456 41.35 31.87 8.99
C GLU A 456 41.13 32.98 10.03
N GLY A 457 40.08 32.83 10.84
CA GLY A 457 39.86 33.62 12.05
C GLY A 457 38.77 33.00 12.92
N TRP A 458 39.19 32.28 13.96
CA TRP A 458 38.34 31.81 15.06
C TRP A 458 37.85 32.97 15.95
N GLY A 459 36.63 32.88 16.45
CA GLY A 459 36.10 33.73 17.52
C GLY A 459 34.67 33.34 17.87
N GLY A 460 34.50 32.58 18.94
CA GLY A 460 33.19 32.11 19.41
C GLY A 460 32.40 33.16 20.17
N ALA A 461 31.09 32.91 20.31
CA ALA A 461 30.32 33.17 21.52
C ALA A 461 28.93 32.53 21.40
N THR A 462 28.54 31.95 22.51
CA THR A 462 27.31 31.23 22.85
C THR A 462 26.07 32.12 22.96
N GLY A 463 24.88 31.53 22.71
CA GLY A 463 23.65 31.88 23.43
C GLY A 463 22.48 32.42 22.59
N ALA A 464 21.44 31.60 22.42
CA ALA A 464 20.02 31.98 22.25
C ALA A 464 19.18 30.68 22.28
N GLU A 465 18.76 30.23 23.46
CA GLU A 465 17.39 30.37 24.00
C GLU A 465 16.28 29.77 23.12
N ALA A 466 15.84 28.57 23.52
CA ALA A 466 14.64 27.90 23.03
C ALA A 466 13.39 28.42 23.77
N LYS A 467 12.33 28.71 23.00
CA LYS A 467 11.01 29.13 23.52
C LYS A 467 10.23 27.96 24.14
N PRO A 468 9.43 28.18 25.19
CA PRO A 468 8.69 27.11 25.88
C PRO A 468 7.38 26.73 25.18
N VAL A 469 7.04 25.45 25.29
CA VAL A 469 5.75 24.84 24.92
C VAL A 469 4.77 24.96 26.11
N PRO A 470 3.46 25.20 25.93
CA PRO A 470 2.53 25.36 27.05
C PRO A 470 2.13 24.01 27.67
N THR A 471 2.09 23.98 29.00
CA THR A 471 1.64 22.88 29.86
C THR A 471 0.11 22.83 29.96
N GLU A 472 -0.49 21.67 29.64
CA GLU A 472 -1.87 21.33 29.99
C GLU A 472 -1.98 20.93 31.47
N ALA A 473 -3.11 21.28 32.10
CA ALA A 473 -3.41 21.03 33.51
C ALA A 473 -3.79 19.56 33.79
N PRO A 474 -3.59 19.05 35.03
CA PRO A 474 -3.81 17.64 35.34
C PRO A 474 -5.28 17.30 35.60
N VAL A 475 -5.72 16.18 35.03
CA VAL A 475 -6.99 15.48 35.30
C VAL A 475 -6.85 14.68 36.61
N PRO A 476 -7.86 14.64 37.51
CA PRO A 476 -7.77 13.86 38.75
C PRO A 476 -7.80 12.34 38.48
N PRO A 477 -7.17 11.52 39.32
CA PRO A 477 -7.11 10.07 39.12
C PRO A 477 -8.48 9.40 39.38
N PRO A 478 -8.81 8.31 38.67
CA PRO A 478 -9.98 7.49 38.99
C PRO A 478 -9.76 6.74 40.32
N GLU A 479 -10.85 6.58 41.09
CA GLU A 479 -10.87 5.78 42.32
C GLU A 479 -10.43 4.34 42.07
N GLU A 480 -9.57 3.82 42.96
CA GLU A 480 -9.15 2.41 42.95
C GLU A 480 -10.32 1.49 43.33
N PRO A 481 -10.59 0.41 42.57
CA PRO A 481 -11.54 -0.62 42.99
C PRO A 481 -10.97 -1.39 44.20
N PRO A 482 -11.84 -1.98 45.05
CA PRO A 482 -11.41 -2.65 46.27
C PRO A 482 -10.48 -3.85 45.98
N PRO A 483 -9.57 -4.19 46.91
CA PRO A 483 -8.62 -5.28 46.71
C PRO A 483 -9.34 -6.62 46.65
N VAL A 484 -9.25 -7.27 45.48
CA VAL A 484 -9.72 -8.64 45.25
C VAL A 484 -8.65 -9.60 45.77
N THR A 485 -9.04 -10.49 46.69
CA THR A 485 -8.20 -11.60 47.15
C THR A 485 -7.87 -12.51 45.96
N PRO A 486 -6.60 -12.82 45.66
CA PRO A 486 -6.26 -13.62 44.48
C PRO A 486 -6.81 -15.05 44.60
N GLY A 487 -7.67 -15.44 43.65
CA GLY A 487 -8.18 -16.81 43.51
C GLY A 487 -7.11 -17.80 43.00
N PRO A 488 -7.43 -19.10 42.90
CA PRO A 488 -6.47 -20.14 42.51
C PRO A 488 -5.99 -19.98 41.06
N LEU A 489 -4.67 -20.13 40.85
CA LEU A 489 -4.02 -20.14 39.54
C LEU A 489 -4.29 -21.46 38.78
N TRP A 490 -4.91 -21.35 37.60
CA TRP A 490 -5.02 -22.45 36.66
C TRP A 490 -3.85 -22.39 35.69
N VAL A 491 -2.76 -23.08 36.01
CA VAL A 491 -1.54 -23.10 35.20
C VAL A 491 -1.57 -24.27 34.22
N GLU A 492 -1.44 -23.97 32.94
CA GLU A 492 -1.30 -24.93 31.87
C GLU A 492 0.09 -24.78 31.23
N THR A 493 0.82 -25.89 31.09
CA THR A 493 2.13 -25.86 30.42
C THR A 493 1.95 -26.04 28.92
N SER A 494 2.46 -25.09 28.13
CA SER A 494 2.32 -25.04 26.68
C SER A 494 3.66 -24.86 25.99
N SER A 495 3.72 -25.19 24.70
CA SER A 495 4.81 -24.83 23.80
C SER A 495 4.39 -23.69 22.88
N LEU A 496 5.26 -22.69 22.70
CA LEU A 496 5.04 -21.63 21.72
C LEU A 496 5.47 -22.09 20.34
N GLU A 497 4.53 -22.16 19.39
CA GLU A 497 4.84 -22.55 18.01
C GLU A 497 5.24 -21.35 17.14
N ARG A 498 4.42 -20.31 17.15
CA ARG A 498 4.59 -19.11 16.31
C ARG A 498 3.78 -17.93 16.83
N LEU A 499 4.17 -16.74 16.39
CA LEU A 499 3.43 -15.50 16.59
C LEU A 499 2.62 -15.20 15.32
N GLU A 500 1.32 -14.97 15.47
CA GLU A 500 0.44 -14.51 14.38
C GLU A 500 0.02 -13.06 14.62
N GLU A 501 -0.67 -12.44 13.66
CA GLU A 501 -1.10 -11.04 13.75
C GLU A 501 -2.16 -10.84 14.85
N ALA A 502 -3.05 -11.82 15.03
CA ALA A 502 -4.15 -11.76 15.99
C ALA A 502 -3.81 -12.34 17.38
N GLY A 503 -2.72 -13.13 17.49
CA GLY A 503 -2.42 -13.84 18.73
C GLY A 503 -1.19 -14.74 18.70
N VAL A 504 -1.06 -15.52 19.75
CA VAL A 504 0.02 -16.46 20.03
C VAL A 504 -0.48 -17.88 19.78
N VAL A 505 0.21 -18.65 18.93
CA VAL A 505 -0.16 -20.06 18.71
C VAL A 505 0.54 -20.95 19.72
N LEU A 506 -0.24 -21.52 20.62
CA LEU A 506 0.21 -22.38 21.70
C LEU A 506 -0.17 -23.82 21.40
N ARG A 507 0.68 -24.77 21.74
CA ARG A 507 0.37 -26.20 21.73
C ARG A 507 0.38 -26.74 23.14
N ASP A 508 -0.69 -27.41 23.53
CA ASP A 508 -0.86 -28.01 24.85
C ASP A 508 -0.05 -29.32 25.00
N ALA A 509 -0.10 -29.91 26.20
CA ALA A 509 0.56 -31.20 26.47
C ALA A 509 -0.07 -32.39 25.70
N ALA A 510 -1.30 -32.26 25.21
CA ALA A 510 -1.99 -33.26 24.39
C ALA A 510 -1.62 -33.14 22.89
N GLY A 511 -0.87 -32.12 22.50
CA GLY A 511 -0.44 -31.87 21.12
C GLY A 511 -1.45 -31.10 20.27
N VAL A 512 -2.47 -30.50 20.90
CA VAL A 512 -3.47 -29.66 20.24
C VAL A 512 -2.96 -28.22 20.19
N SER A 513 -2.96 -27.62 19.00
CA SER A 513 -2.59 -26.22 18.83
C SER A 513 -3.83 -25.32 18.91
N GLU A 514 -3.78 -24.29 19.74
CA GLU A 514 -4.80 -23.25 19.88
C GLU A 514 -4.19 -21.86 19.71
N VAL A 515 -5.02 -20.89 19.34
CA VAL A 515 -4.61 -19.49 19.19
C VAL A 515 -5.09 -18.70 20.40
N LEU A 516 -4.15 -18.21 21.22
CA LEU A 516 -4.44 -17.26 22.29
C LEU A 516 -4.37 -15.85 21.71
N LEU A 517 -5.52 -15.19 21.53
CA LEU A 517 -5.58 -13.82 21.03
C LEU A 517 -4.82 -12.86 21.95
N TYR A 518 -4.05 -11.93 21.37
CA TYR A 518 -3.30 -10.95 22.15
C TYR A 518 -4.19 -10.09 23.05
N SER A 519 -5.41 -9.83 22.60
CA SER A 519 -6.43 -9.07 23.34
C SER A 519 -6.93 -9.75 24.62
N LEU A 520 -6.61 -11.03 24.83
CA LEU A 520 -6.95 -11.79 26.02
C LEU A 520 -5.79 -11.88 27.01
N VAL A 521 -4.58 -11.45 26.63
CA VAL A 521 -3.39 -11.49 27.49
C VAL A 521 -3.34 -10.19 28.29
N ASP A 522 -3.67 -10.27 29.59
CA ASP A 522 -3.69 -9.10 30.48
C ASP A 522 -2.32 -8.80 31.08
N ALA A 523 -1.54 -9.85 31.33
CA ALA A 523 -0.17 -9.73 31.85
C ALA A 523 0.76 -10.79 31.23
N VAL A 524 2.03 -10.42 31.12
CA VAL A 524 3.11 -11.32 30.73
C VAL A 524 4.11 -11.33 31.88
N ALA A 525 4.31 -12.50 32.46
CA ALA A 525 5.24 -12.70 33.56
C ALA A 525 6.47 -13.46 33.06
N VAL A 526 7.67 -12.96 33.38
CA VAL A 526 8.92 -13.56 32.90
C VAL A 526 9.94 -13.67 34.01
N GLY A 527 10.62 -14.82 34.07
CA GLY A 527 11.67 -15.09 35.04
C GLY A 527 12.58 -16.23 34.61
N GLY A 528 13.73 -16.36 35.26
CA GLY A 528 14.59 -17.54 35.15
C GLY A 528 14.50 -18.41 36.39
N ILE A 529 14.46 -19.72 36.24
CA ILE A 529 14.35 -20.68 37.34
C ILE A 529 15.68 -21.42 37.52
N ALA A 530 16.28 -21.29 38.70
CA ALA A 530 17.59 -21.88 39.01
C ALA A 530 17.51 -23.30 39.61
N GLY A 531 16.46 -23.62 40.38
CA GLY A 531 16.35 -24.81 41.23
C GLY A 531 16.14 -26.17 40.55
N GLY A 532 16.43 -26.30 39.25
CA GLY A 532 16.34 -27.56 38.50
C GLY A 532 17.70 -28.15 38.14
N ALA A 533 17.72 -29.33 37.51
CA ALA A 533 18.95 -29.95 37.00
C ALA A 533 19.68 -29.09 35.94
N LYS A 534 18.94 -28.20 35.26
CA LYS A 534 19.45 -27.13 34.39
C LYS A 534 18.58 -25.87 34.57
N PRO A 535 19.16 -24.68 34.63
CA PRO A 535 18.39 -23.44 34.66
C PRO A 535 17.65 -23.23 33.34
N TYR A 536 16.42 -22.70 33.42
CA TYR A 536 15.58 -22.40 32.26
C TYR A 536 14.84 -21.08 32.46
N LEU A 537 14.37 -20.47 31.37
CA LEU A 537 13.53 -19.27 31.43
C LEU A 537 12.06 -19.68 31.32
N VAL A 538 11.17 -18.87 31.88
CA VAL A 538 9.72 -19.06 31.78
C VAL A 538 9.06 -17.78 31.32
N VAL A 539 8.07 -17.93 30.44
CA VAL A 539 7.11 -16.88 30.07
C VAL A 539 5.72 -17.39 30.39
N ASP A 540 5.03 -16.70 31.27
CA ASP A 540 3.65 -16.97 31.61
C ASP A 540 2.77 -15.91 30.92
N LEU A 541 1.83 -16.36 30.08
CA LEU A 541 0.78 -15.50 29.50
C LEU A 541 -0.45 -15.60 30.39
N VAL A 542 -0.81 -14.50 31.04
CA VAL A 542 -1.87 -14.46 32.05
C VAL A 542 -3.15 -13.89 31.44
N VAL A 543 -4.23 -14.65 31.55
CA VAL A 543 -5.58 -14.29 31.14
C VAL A 543 -6.44 -14.13 32.39
N GLY A 544 -7.18 -13.04 32.49
CA GLY A 544 -7.95 -12.65 33.67
C GLY A 544 -7.07 -12.14 34.80
N PHE A 545 -5.99 -11.38 34.53
CA PHE A 545 -5.04 -10.96 35.58
C PHE A 545 -5.71 -10.16 36.71
N ALA A 546 -6.71 -9.34 36.37
CA ALA A 546 -7.50 -8.55 37.32
C ALA A 546 -8.74 -9.28 37.87
N THR A 547 -9.00 -10.53 37.47
CA THR A 547 -10.21 -11.29 37.86
C THR A 547 -9.91 -12.35 38.93
N GLU A 548 -10.96 -12.90 39.55
CA GLU A 548 -10.85 -13.98 40.55
C GLU A 548 -10.39 -15.33 39.95
N ARG A 549 -10.45 -15.49 38.62
CA ARG A 549 -10.07 -16.73 37.92
C ARG A 549 -8.97 -16.46 36.90
N ARG A 550 -7.73 -16.69 37.34
CA ARG A 550 -6.53 -16.48 36.51
C ARG A 550 -6.15 -17.78 35.79
N ARG A 551 -6.18 -17.77 34.46
CA ARG A 551 -5.61 -18.85 33.64
C ARG A 551 -4.23 -18.41 33.18
N VAL A 552 -3.24 -19.27 33.35
CA VAL A 552 -1.85 -18.99 32.99
C VAL A 552 -1.37 -20.03 32.00
N PHE A 553 -0.97 -19.56 30.83
CA PHE A 553 -0.25 -20.38 29.85
C PHE A 553 1.23 -20.24 30.10
N ARG A 554 1.81 -21.25 30.74
CA ARG A 554 3.22 -21.31 31.08
C ARG A 554 4.02 -21.89 29.94
N ILE A 555 5.00 -21.14 29.46
CA ILE A 555 5.87 -21.49 28.35
C ILE A 555 7.31 -21.55 28.86
N PRO A 556 7.78 -22.73 29.29
CA PRO A 556 9.20 -22.93 29.60
C PRO A 556 10.06 -22.76 28.34
N SER A 557 11.26 -22.21 28.47
CA SER A 557 12.22 -22.12 27.37
C SER A 557 12.69 -23.49 26.86
N THR A 558 12.35 -24.58 27.56
CA THR A 558 12.58 -25.96 27.12
C THR A 558 11.53 -26.46 26.12
N THR A 559 10.38 -25.79 26.02
CA THR A 559 9.29 -26.16 25.11
C THR A 559 9.17 -25.22 23.90
N MET A 560 10.12 -24.30 23.72
CA MET A 560 10.15 -23.31 22.65
C MET A 560 11.59 -23.06 22.17
N ASP A 561 11.83 -23.01 20.85
CA ASP A 561 13.02 -22.36 20.30
C ASP A 561 12.66 -20.93 19.82
N PRO A 562 13.05 -19.88 20.55
CA PRO A 562 12.68 -18.50 20.20
C PRO A 562 13.27 -18.06 18.85
N ARG A 563 14.38 -18.66 18.40
CA ARG A 563 14.97 -18.37 17.09
C ARG A 563 14.10 -18.91 15.98
N GLN A 564 13.50 -20.08 16.18
CA GLN A 564 12.57 -20.67 15.22
C GLN A 564 11.28 -19.85 15.16
N VAL A 565 10.76 -19.40 16.31
CA VAL A 565 9.56 -18.54 16.39
C VAL A 565 9.75 -17.23 15.63
N LEU A 566 10.94 -16.62 15.71
CA LEU A 566 11.26 -15.35 15.02
C LEU A 566 11.83 -15.52 13.61
N GLY A 567 12.23 -16.73 13.22
CA GLY A 567 13.04 -16.97 12.01
C GLY A 567 14.47 -16.44 12.09
N TRP A 568 15.02 -16.26 13.30
CA TRP A 568 16.33 -15.66 13.58
C TRP A 568 17.37 -16.73 13.95
N PHE A 569 17.74 -17.60 13.01
CA PHE A 569 18.57 -18.78 13.29
C PHE A 569 19.98 -18.47 13.83
N ASP A 570 20.53 -17.31 13.48
CA ASP A 570 21.89 -16.88 13.89
C ASP A 570 21.91 -16.04 15.17
N ALA A 571 20.75 -15.70 15.74
CA ALA A 571 20.66 -14.86 16.95
C ALA A 571 21.05 -15.65 18.21
N ARG A 572 21.55 -14.93 19.23
CA ARG A 572 21.79 -15.55 20.55
C ARG A 572 20.43 -15.97 21.14
N PRO A 573 20.29 -17.18 21.71
CA PRO A 573 19.00 -17.66 22.21
C PRO A 573 18.32 -16.72 23.22
N LEU A 574 19.10 -16.05 24.06
CA LEU A 574 18.60 -15.06 25.02
C LEU A 574 18.02 -13.81 24.35
N GLU A 575 18.68 -13.30 23.30
CA GLU A 575 18.20 -12.13 22.55
C GLU A 575 16.91 -12.46 21.79
N ALA A 576 16.86 -13.65 21.17
CA ALA A 576 15.65 -14.13 20.51
C ALA A 576 14.50 -14.30 21.52
N PHE A 577 14.77 -14.82 22.71
CA PHE A 577 13.78 -14.97 23.77
C PHE A 577 13.22 -13.60 24.21
N GLN A 578 14.10 -12.64 24.50
CA GLN A 578 13.71 -11.29 24.90
C GLN A 578 12.84 -10.61 23.84
N GLU A 579 13.18 -10.79 22.56
CA GLU A 579 12.41 -10.26 21.44
C GLU A 579 11.03 -10.92 21.29
N VAL A 580 10.93 -12.25 21.47
CA VAL A 580 9.62 -12.94 21.49
C VAL A 580 8.73 -12.35 22.56
N VAL A 581 9.24 -12.20 23.79
CA VAL A 581 8.48 -11.61 24.89
C VAL A 581 8.08 -10.17 24.57
N ARG A 582 9.01 -9.34 24.06
CA ARG A 582 8.74 -7.95 23.69
C ARG A 582 7.60 -7.85 22.68
N ARG A 583 7.59 -8.68 21.64
CA ARG A 583 6.52 -8.69 20.62
C ARG A 583 5.18 -9.08 21.22
N ILE A 584 5.15 -10.07 22.10
CA ILE A 584 3.91 -10.49 22.76
C ILE A 584 3.38 -9.34 23.63
N VAL A 585 4.23 -8.71 24.44
CA VAL A 585 3.85 -7.57 25.30
C VAL A 585 3.36 -6.38 24.47
N GLU A 586 4.05 -6.01 23.41
CA GLU A 586 3.65 -4.90 22.53
C GLU A 586 2.35 -5.16 21.80
N ALA A 587 2.14 -6.38 21.29
CA ALA A 587 0.94 -6.75 20.56
C ALA A 587 -0.29 -6.92 21.46
N SER A 588 -0.10 -7.34 22.72
CA SER A 588 -1.17 -7.49 23.71
C SER A 588 -1.45 -6.23 24.53
N ALA A 589 -0.51 -5.28 24.57
CA ALA A 589 -0.49 -4.22 25.57
C ALA A 589 -0.56 -4.75 27.02
N ALA A 590 -0.08 -5.98 27.24
CA ALA A 590 -0.12 -6.65 28.53
C ALA A 590 0.83 -6.00 29.56
N THR A 591 0.44 -6.08 30.83
CA THR A 591 1.30 -5.65 31.94
C THR A 591 2.49 -6.60 32.08
N LEU A 592 3.70 -6.06 32.07
CA LEU A 592 4.92 -6.87 32.27
C LEU A 592 5.22 -7.04 33.76
N LEU A 593 5.36 -8.28 34.22
CA LEU A 593 5.63 -8.64 35.61
C LEU A 593 7.02 -9.27 35.78
N PRO A 594 7.75 -9.01 36.89
CA PRO A 594 7.35 -8.21 38.07
C PRO A 594 7.50 -6.69 37.88
N GLY A 595 7.82 -6.22 36.68
CA GLY A 595 7.89 -4.80 36.35
C GLY A 595 8.40 -4.54 34.92
N PRO A 596 8.47 -3.27 34.48
CA PRO A 596 8.79 -2.91 33.10
C PRO A 596 10.20 -3.32 32.64
N GLU A 597 11.12 -3.58 33.58
CA GLU A 597 12.49 -4.02 33.27
C GLU A 597 12.65 -5.55 33.16
N ALA A 598 11.58 -6.34 33.34
CA ALA A 598 11.67 -7.79 33.45
C ALA A 598 12.28 -8.46 32.20
N ILE A 599 12.03 -7.91 31.00
CA ILE A 599 12.63 -8.39 29.74
C ILE A 599 14.13 -8.12 29.70
N ALA A 600 14.56 -6.93 30.15
CA ALA A 600 15.94 -6.48 30.02
C ALA A 600 16.88 -7.13 31.05
N LYS A 601 16.40 -7.30 32.29
CA LYS A 601 17.22 -7.76 33.44
C LYS A 601 16.92 -9.19 33.91
N LEU A 602 16.00 -9.92 33.25
CA LEU A 602 15.60 -11.32 33.49
C LEU A 602 16.03 -11.85 34.86
N ARG A 603 15.20 -11.57 35.87
CA ARG A 603 15.48 -11.97 37.26
C ARG A 603 15.50 -13.50 37.39
N MET A 604 16.48 -14.01 38.13
CA MET A 604 16.59 -15.41 38.50
C MET A 604 15.89 -15.67 39.84
N PHE A 605 15.15 -16.77 39.92
CA PHE A 605 14.41 -17.26 41.08
C PHE A 605 14.93 -18.63 41.48
N ASP A 606 14.98 -18.89 42.78
CA ASP A 606 15.52 -20.15 43.32
C ASP A 606 14.65 -21.36 42.95
N SER A 607 13.33 -21.17 42.80
CA SER A 607 12.41 -22.21 42.36
C SER A 607 11.21 -21.61 41.60
N LEU A 608 10.40 -22.49 40.99
CA LEU A 608 9.17 -22.07 40.30
C LEU A 608 8.13 -21.54 41.31
N GLU A 609 8.12 -22.08 42.52
CA GLU A 609 7.29 -21.62 43.63
C GLU A 609 7.71 -20.23 44.10
N ALA A 610 9.02 -19.94 44.16
CA ALA A 610 9.51 -18.59 44.49
C ALA A 610 9.12 -17.55 43.42
N PHE A 611 9.15 -17.95 42.15
CA PHE A 611 8.63 -17.13 41.05
C PHE A 611 7.13 -16.88 41.19
N GLU A 612 6.33 -17.92 41.45
CA GLU A 612 4.88 -17.78 41.62
C GLU A 612 4.50 -16.93 42.84
N ALA A 613 5.21 -17.10 43.96
CA ALA A 613 4.97 -16.33 45.18
C ALA A 613 5.24 -14.85 44.98
N GLU A 614 6.33 -14.48 44.30
CA GLU A 614 6.67 -13.08 44.06
C GLU A 614 5.79 -12.43 42.99
N VAL A 615 5.54 -13.13 41.88
CA VAL A 615 4.85 -12.55 40.72
C VAL A 615 3.34 -12.53 40.92
N TYR A 616 2.77 -13.54 41.58
CA TYR A 616 1.32 -13.69 41.72
C TYR A 616 0.82 -13.48 43.15
N GLY A 617 1.71 -13.35 44.14
CA GLY A 617 1.35 -13.20 45.55
C GLY A 617 0.73 -14.45 46.16
N ILE A 618 1.06 -15.65 45.63
CA ILE A 618 0.50 -16.92 46.08
C ILE A 618 1.55 -17.67 46.91
N GLU A 619 1.39 -17.67 48.24
CA GLU A 619 2.09 -18.59 49.13
C GLU A 619 1.37 -19.95 49.12
N ARG A 620 2.00 -21.00 48.58
CA ARG A 620 1.52 -22.38 48.77
C ARG A 620 2.06 -22.90 50.12
N PRO A 621 1.25 -23.56 50.95
CA PRO A 621 1.67 -24.10 52.25
C PRO A 621 2.70 -25.22 52.14
#